data_AF-A0A533XRU3-F1
#
_entry.id   AF-A0A533XRU3-F1
#
_cell.length_a   1.000
_cell.length_b   1.000
_cell.length_c   1.000
_cell.angle_alpha   90.00
_cell.angle_beta   90.00
_cell.angle_gamma   90.00
#
_symmetry.space_group_name_H-M   'P 1'
#
loop_
_entity.id
_entity.type
_entity.pdbx_description
1 polymer ?
#
loop_
_entity_poly.entity_id
_entity_poly.type
_entity_poly.pdbx_seq_one_letter_code
_entity_poly.pdbx_strand_id
1 'polypeptide(L)' 'MKRLAALSAMLILGSPTFALAAEHSAGYRGIGMLYFTFMAAILIYGVYDSFGKKAMYVAAPIIVVGLYLLLPES' A
#
# COMPACT_ATOMS: atom_id res chain seq x y z
N MET A 1 8.90 19.34 -3.80
CA MET A 1 10.30 18.94 -3.54
C MET A 1 10.46 18.19 -2.21
N LYS A 2 10.23 18.81 -1.03
CA LYS A 2 10.48 18.16 0.28
C LYS A 2 9.70 16.86 0.54
N ARG A 3 8.45 16.77 0.03
CA ARG A 3 7.60 15.58 0.20
C ARG A 3 8.07 14.37 -0.60
N LEU A 4 8.62 14.61 -1.80
CA LEU A 4 9.19 13.55 -2.63
C LEU A 4 10.48 13.00 -2.02
N ALA A 5 11.31 13.89 -1.45
CA ALA A 5 12.52 13.50 -0.71
C ALA A 5 12.19 12.67 0.55
N ALA A 6 11.13 13.03 1.27
CA ALA A 6 10.68 12.26 2.43
C ALA A 6 10.17 10.86 2.04
N LEU A 7 9.37 10.76 0.96
CA LEU A 7 8.89 9.47 0.44
C LEU A 7 10.04 8.57 -0.03
N SER A 8 11.01 9.14 -0.74
CA SER A 8 12.20 8.39 -1.19
C SER A 8 13.10 7.98 -0.02
N ALA A 9 13.27 8.81 1.00
CA ALA A 9 13.98 8.44 2.22
C ALA A 9 13.29 7.29 2.96
N MET A 10 11.95 7.29 3.05
CA MET A 10 11.18 6.18 3.64
C MET A 10 11.34 4.89 2.84
N LEU A 11 11.32 4.96 1.51
CA LEU A 11 11.52 3.79 0.65
C LEU A 11 12.94 3.21 0.77
N ILE A 12 13.95 4.07 0.81
CA ILE A 12 15.35 3.64 0.93
C ILE A 12 15.60 3.05 2.33
N LEU A 13 15.10 3.68 3.39
CA LEU A 13 15.29 3.20 4.77
C LEU A 13 14.41 1.98 5.09
N GLY A 14 13.28 1.78 4.40
CA GLY A 14 12.45 0.58 4.47
C GLY A 14 12.91 -0.56 3.55
N SER A 15 13.83 -0.29 2.62
CA SER A 15 14.36 -1.32 1.70
C SER A 15 15.06 -2.51 2.38
N PRO A 16 15.82 -2.37 3.49
CA PRO A 16 16.48 -3.49 4.14
C PRO A 16 15.47 -4.46 4.79
N THR A 17 14.34 -3.95 5.28
CA THR A 17 13.28 -4.79 5.84
C THR A 17 12.61 -5.67 4.78
N PHE A 18 12.59 -5.25 3.51
CA PHE A 18 12.09 -6.08 2.41
C PHE A 18 13.08 -7.18 2.02
N ALA A 19 14.40 -6.88 2.04
CA ALA A 19 15.42 -7.88 1.76
C ALA A 19 15.47 -8.98 2.84
N LEU A 20 15.33 -8.61 4.12
CA LEU A 20 15.28 -9.55 5.24
C LEU A 20 13.99 -10.42 5.26
N ALA A 21 12.93 -10.00 4.58
CA ALA A 21 11.70 -10.78 4.43
C ALA A 21 11.80 -11.88 3.36
N ALA A 22 12.82 -11.86 2.50
CA ALA A 22 12.98 -12.81 1.40
C ALA A 22 13.58 -14.17 1.84
N GLU A 23 14.27 -14.23 2.99
CA GLU A 23 14.99 -15.44 3.42
C GLU A 23 14.21 -16.31 4.41
N HIS A 24 13.08 -15.84 4.95
CA HIS A 24 12.26 -16.61 5.88
C HIS A 24 11.04 -17.18 5.17
N SER A 25 10.93 -18.51 5.13
CA SER A 25 9.78 -19.30 4.68
C SER A 25 8.45 -18.80 5.28
N ALA A 26 7.84 -17.80 4.65
CA ALA A 26 6.60 -17.16 5.09
C ALA A 26 5.72 -16.92 3.86
N GLY A 27 4.43 -17.30 3.94
CA GLY A 27 3.51 -17.36 2.80
C GLY A 27 3.50 -16.09 1.92
N TYR A 28 3.14 -16.29 0.65
CA TYR A 28 3.10 -15.29 -0.43
C TYR A 28 2.28 -14.04 -0.08
N ARG A 29 1.48 -14.12 0.99
CA ARG A 29 0.79 -13.03 1.68
C ARG A 29 1.67 -11.81 2.00
N GLY A 30 2.93 -11.98 2.38
CA GLY A 30 3.83 -10.85 2.70
C GLY A 30 4.15 -9.98 1.48
N ILE A 31 4.46 -10.62 0.35
CA ILE A 31 4.63 -9.96 -0.94
C ILE A 31 3.28 -9.43 -1.44
N GLY A 32 2.20 -10.19 -1.25
CA GLY A 32 0.84 -9.78 -1.55
C GLY A 32 0.45 -8.47 -0.85
N MET A 33 0.81 -8.28 0.42
CA MET A 33 0.57 -7.03 1.16
C MET A 33 1.15 -5.82 0.43
N LEU A 34 2.34 -5.93 -0.17
CA LEU A 34 2.96 -4.83 -0.90
C LEU A 34 2.17 -4.48 -2.16
N TYR A 35 1.82 -5.47 -2.97
CA TYR A 35 1.00 -5.26 -4.16
C TYR A 35 -0.34 -4.62 -3.83
N PHE A 36 -1.04 -5.15 -2.82
CA PHE A 36 -2.35 -4.64 -2.42
C PHE A 36 -2.23 -3.26 -1.75
N THR A 37 -1.13 -2.93 -1.09
CA THR A 37 -0.86 -1.58 -0.56
C THR A 37 -0.69 -0.56 -1.69
N PHE A 38 0.08 -0.89 -2.74
CA PHE A 38 0.21 -0.01 -3.90
C PHE A 38 -1.12 0.14 -4.65
N MET A 39 -1.88 -0.94 -4.80
CA MET A 39 -3.24 -0.88 -5.37
C MET A 39 -4.14 0.03 -4.55
N ALA A 40 -4.13 -0.09 -3.21
CA ALA A 40 -4.92 0.77 -2.33
C ALA A 40 -4.57 2.25 -2.53
N ALA A 41 -3.28 2.57 -2.60
CA ALA A 41 -2.81 3.95 -2.81
C ALA A 41 -3.29 4.53 -4.15
N ILE A 42 -3.22 3.74 -5.24
CA ILE A 42 -3.67 4.16 -6.57
C ILE A 42 -5.19 4.36 -6.59
N LEU A 43 -5.96 3.45 -6.01
CA LEU A 43 -7.43 3.55 -5.97
C LEU A 43 -7.90 4.73 -5.11
N ILE A 44 -7.29 4.95 -3.95
CA ILE A 44 -7.59 6.10 -3.09
C ILE A 44 -7.30 7.41 -3.82
N TYR A 45 -6.15 7.48 -4.52
CA TYR A 45 -5.82 8.63 -5.35
C TYR A 45 -6.82 8.82 -6.49
N GLY A 46 -7.24 7.74 -7.18
CA GLY A 46 -8.25 7.81 -8.24
C GLY A 46 -9.60 8.33 -7.75
N VAL A 47 -10.03 7.94 -6.54
CA VAL A 47 -11.25 8.50 -5.92
C VAL A 47 -11.08 9.98 -5.60
N TYR A 48 -9.92 10.37 -5.09
CA TYR A 48 -9.63 11.78 -4.84
C TYR A 48 -9.67 12.60 -6.14
N ASP A 49 -9.10 12.09 -7.22
CA ASP A 49 -9.04 12.77 -8.52
C ASP A 49 -10.43 12.89 -9.17
N SER A 50 -11.25 11.83 -9.08
CA SER A 50 -12.57 11.78 -9.73
C SER A 50 -13.68 12.47 -8.93
N PHE A 51 -13.66 12.36 -7.60
CA PHE A 51 -14.77 12.75 -6.71
C PHE A 51 -14.37 13.73 -5.60
N GLY A 52 -13.08 14.03 -5.46
CA GLY A 52 -12.57 14.97 -4.49
C GLY A 52 -12.39 14.41 -3.07
N LYS A 53 -11.92 15.30 -2.19
CA LYS A 53 -11.45 14.98 -0.83
C LYS A 53 -12.50 14.31 0.06
N LYS A 54 -13.77 14.73 -0.05
CA LYS A 54 -14.85 14.23 0.83
C LYS A 54 -15.21 12.79 0.50
N ALA A 55 -15.30 12.45 -0.79
CA ALA A 55 -15.53 11.08 -1.23
C ALA A 55 -14.36 10.16 -0.88
N MET A 56 -13.12 10.65 -1.06
CA MET A 56 -11.92 9.90 -0.68
C MET A 56 -11.94 9.46 0.79
N TYR A 57 -12.39 10.30 1.72
CA TYR A 57 -12.42 9.93 3.15
C TYR A 57 -13.37 8.78 3.47
N VAL A 58 -14.45 8.63 2.70
CA VAL A 58 -15.38 7.52 2.85
C VAL A 58 -14.87 6.28 2.12
N ALA A 59 -14.34 6.45 0.91
CA ALA A 59 -13.89 5.34 0.08
C ALA A 59 -12.57 4.71 0.57
N ALA A 60 -11.65 5.50 1.15
CA ALA A 60 -10.35 5.01 1.59
C ALA A 60 -10.41 3.84 2.58
N PRO A 61 -11.19 3.89 3.68
CA PRO A 61 -11.32 2.73 4.57
C PRO A 61 -12.00 1.54 3.87
N ILE A 62 -12.96 1.77 2.98
CA ILE A 62 -13.62 0.69 2.21
C ILE A 62 -12.62 -0.02 1.29
N ILE A 63 -11.78 0.75 0.60
CA ILE A 63 -10.73 0.23 -0.28
C ILE A 63 -9.70 -0.56 0.52
N VAL A 64 -9.21 -0.03 1.64
CA VAL A 64 -8.19 -0.69 2.47
C VAL A 64 -8.74 -2.00 3.05
N VAL A 65 -9.94 -1.98 3.63
CA VAL A 65 -10.56 -3.19 4.19
C VAL A 65 -10.89 -4.19 3.09
N GLY A 66 -11.48 -3.74 1.98
CA GLY A 66 -11.81 -4.61 0.85
C GLY A 66 -10.58 -5.30 0.27
N LEU A 67 -9.48 -4.57 0.09
CA LEU A 67 -8.22 -5.14 -0.37
C LEU A 67 -7.57 -6.07 0.65
N TYR A 68 -7.67 -5.78 1.94
CA TYR A 68 -7.18 -6.68 3.00
C TYR A 68 -7.95 -8.01 3.02
N LEU A 69 -9.27 -7.97 2.82
CA LEU A 69 -10.11 -9.18 2.76
C LEU A 69 -9.87 -10.00 1.48
N LEU A 70 -9.45 -9.36 0.40
CA LEU A 70 -9.08 -10.01 -0.86
C LEU A 70 -7.64 -10.55 -0.86
N LEU A 71 -6.86 -10.23 0.16
CA LEU A 71 -5.48 -10.66 0.24
C LEU A 71 -5.42 -12.19 0.45
N PRO A 72 -4.73 -12.94 -0.42
CA PRO A 72 -4.58 -14.38 -0.29
C PRO A 72 -3.96 -14.76 1.07
N GLU A 73 -4.42 -15.87 1.66
CA GLU A 73 -3.89 -16.35 2.94
C GLU A 73 -2.49 -16.96 2.79
N SER A 74 -2.21 -17.55 1.64
CA SER A 74 -0.97 -18.25 1.33
C SER A 74 -0.49 -17.95 -0.07
#